data_AF-A0ABD1BT74-F1
#
_entry.id   AF-A0ABD1BT74-F1
#
_cell.length_a   1.000
_cell.length_b   1.000
_cell.length_c   1.000
_cell.angle_alpha   90.00
_cell.angle_beta   90.00
_cell.angle_gamma   90.00
#
_symmetry.space_group_name_H-M   'P 1'
#
loop_
_entity.id
_entity.type
_entity.pdbx_description
1 polymer ?
#
loop_
_entity_poly.entity_id
_entity_poly.type
_entity_poly.pdbx_seq_one_letter_code
_entity_poly.pdbx_strand_id
1 'polypeptide(L)'
;MEDMVDSDQISSELQDSMAELNGEVTVLRGGWKRLTDSYSGVTSRVAAVESRLESLDKSMSSILQTLARMETNQWKDKAQGKQKASSSSIPNQVHSIDDDSDPIDNQLGYRGIHNILENRNGLLKKIELPVFDGTRPYGWITQAERFFRLGNYNDADKLDLMSVSLQGPVLNWYNREIEKAEFQNWSQFKKRMIARFSQK
;
A
#
# COMPACT_ATOMS: atom_id res chain seq x y z
N MET A 1 13.20 69.37 16.01
CA MET A 1 14.47 68.81 15.56
C MET A 1 14.12 67.42 15.10
N GLU A 2 14.22 67.16 13.81
CA GLU A 2 13.94 65.84 13.24
C GLU A 2 15.07 64.90 13.64
N ASP A 3 14.72 63.66 14.02
CA ASP A 3 15.68 62.63 14.36
C ASP A 3 16.44 62.22 13.09
N MET A 4 17.66 62.74 12.95
CA MET A 4 18.56 62.42 11.86
C MET A 4 19.15 61.02 12.12
N VAL A 5 18.38 59.99 11.76
CA VAL A 5 18.81 58.58 11.80
C VAL A 5 20.13 58.45 11.06
N ASP A 6 21.13 57.87 11.72
CA ASP A 6 22.49 57.88 11.22
C ASP A 6 22.63 56.99 9.97
N SER A 7 23.18 57.55 8.90
CA SER A 7 23.26 56.87 7.60
C SER A 7 24.13 55.61 7.66
N ASP A 8 25.10 55.59 8.57
CA ASP A 8 26.00 54.45 8.79
C ASP A 8 25.26 53.27 9.46
N GLN A 9 24.27 53.55 10.32
CA GLN A 9 23.47 52.49 10.94
C GLN A 9 22.58 51.78 9.91
N ILE A 10 21.91 52.54 9.04
CA ILE A 10 21.10 51.97 7.94
C ILE A 10 21.98 51.15 6.99
N SER A 11 23.22 51.60 6.72
CA SER A 11 24.18 50.85 5.89
C SER A 11 24.60 49.52 6.55
N SER A 12 24.82 49.51 7.86
CA SER A 12 25.14 48.28 8.61
C SER A 12 23.97 47.29 8.60
N GLU A 13 22.75 47.75 8.89
CA GLU A 13 21.54 46.90 8.92
C GLU A 13 21.26 46.26 7.55
N LEU A 14 21.47 47.00 6.45
CA LEU A 14 21.39 46.48 5.09
C LEU A 14 22.47 45.44 4.80
N GLN A 15 23.70 45.64 5.28
CA GLN A 15 24.81 44.73 5.07
C GLN A 15 24.62 43.41 5.84
N ASP A 16 24.12 43.47 7.07
CA ASP A 16 23.78 42.29 7.88
C ASP A 16 22.62 41.50 7.25
N SER A 17 21.54 42.19 6.83
CA SER A 17 20.42 41.55 6.12
C SER A 17 20.86 40.86 4.81
N MET A 18 21.78 41.48 4.07
CA MET A 18 22.29 40.90 2.83
C MET A 18 23.23 39.70 3.08
N ALA A 19 23.94 39.68 4.22
CA ALA A 19 24.72 38.51 4.65
C ALA A 19 23.81 37.35 5.07
N GLU A 20 22.71 37.62 5.80
CA GLU A 20 21.70 36.63 6.19
C GLU A 20 21.04 36.00 4.95
N LEU A 21 20.55 36.80 4.01
CA LEU A 21 19.98 36.35 2.74
C LEU A 21 20.95 35.47 1.92
N ASN A 22 22.25 35.83 1.90
CA ASN A 22 23.25 35.01 1.22
C ASN A 22 23.48 33.66 1.92
N GLY A 23 23.35 33.63 3.25
CA GLY A 23 23.29 32.40 4.05
C GLY A 23 22.10 31.51 3.66
N GLU A 24 20.88 32.08 3.63
CA GLU A 24 19.67 31.35 3.21
C GLU A 24 19.78 30.80 1.79
N VAL A 25 20.23 31.60 0.83
CA VAL A 25 20.46 31.17 -0.56
C VAL A 25 21.48 30.02 -0.64
N THR A 26 22.50 30.03 0.22
CA THR A 26 23.48 28.94 0.29
C THR A 26 22.85 27.65 0.84
N VAL A 27 22.01 27.74 1.87
CA VAL A 27 21.24 26.61 2.42
C VAL A 27 20.27 26.05 1.38
N LEU A 28 19.50 26.90 0.70
CA LEU A 28 18.55 26.51 -0.35
C LEU A 28 19.24 25.81 -1.51
N ARG A 29 20.41 26.31 -1.95
CA ARG A 29 21.23 25.66 -2.99
C ARG A 29 21.70 24.26 -2.56
N GLY A 30 22.10 24.10 -1.29
CA GLY A 30 22.46 22.81 -0.71
C GLY A 30 21.27 21.83 -0.66
N GLY A 31 20.10 22.32 -0.25
CA GLY A 31 18.83 21.57 -0.26
C GLY A 31 18.43 21.11 -1.66
N TRP A 32 18.48 22.00 -2.66
CA TRP A 32 18.17 21.68 -4.05
C TRP A 32 19.10 20.62 -4.63
N LYS A 33 20.40 20.70 -4.33
CA LYS A 33 21.37 19.67 -4.73
C LYS A 33 21.02 18.31 -4.11
N ARG A 34 20.77 18.26 -2.80
CA ARG A 34 20.37 17.02 -2.10
C ARG A 34 19.08 16.42 -2.66
N LEU A 35 18.09 17.26 -3.00
CA LEU A 35 16.84 16.84 -3.63
C LEU A 35 17.08 16.23 -5.01
N THR A 36 17.90 16.87 -5.84
CA THR A 36 18.28 16.39 -7.18
C THR A 36 19.05 15.07 -7.12
N ASP A 37 20.03 14.98 -6.21
CA ASP A 37 20.82 13.76 -5.98
C ASP A 37 19.87 12.63 -5.52
N SER A 38 18.92 12.89 -4.62
CA SER A 38 17.90 11.92 -4.19
C SER A 38 16.96 11.49 -5.33
N TYR A 39 16.49 12.43 -6.14
CA TYR A 39 15.62 12.16 -7.30
C TYR A 39 16.31 11.26 -8.33
N SER A 40 17.60 11.49 -8.61
CA SER A 40 18.38 10.62 -9.49
C SER A 40 18.50 9.19 -8.92
N GLY A 41 18.75 9.05 -7.62
CA GLY A 41 18.79 7.75 -6.93
C GLY A 41 17.45 6.99 -6.95
N VAL A 42 16.31 7.70 -6.83
CA VAL A 42 14.99 7.10 -7.02
C VAL A 42 14.82 6.62 -8.46
N THR A 43 15.19 7.44 -9.45
CA THR A 43 15.09 7.10 -10.88
C THR A 43 15.90 5.84 -11.22
N SER A 44 17.14 5.73 -10.73
CA SER A 44 17.97 4.53 -10.91
C SER A 44 17.37 3.28 -10.26
N ARG A 45 16.71 3.42 -9.09
CA ARG A 45 16.03 2.30 -8.43
C ARG A 45 14.80 1.82 -9.19
N VAL A 46 14.05 2.74 -9.82
CA VAL A 46 12.90 2.38 -10.69
C VAL A 46 13.39 1.59 -11.91
N ALA A 47 14.38 2.09 -12.64
CA ALA A 47 14.96 1.37 -13.78
C ALA A 47 15.51 -0.03 -13.42
N ALA A 48 16.09 -0.18 -12.22
CA ALA A 48 16.52 -1.48 -11.71
C ALA A 48 15.36 -2.44 -11.39
N VAL A 49 14.19 -1.94 -10.99
CA VAL A 49 12.97 -2.74 -10.80
C VAL A 49 12.38 -3.15 -12.14
N GLU A 50 12.31 -2.25 -13.12
CA GLU A 50 11.84 -2.53 -14.49
C GLU A 50 12.67 -3.66 -15.13
N SER A 51 14.00 -3.58 -15.05
CA SER A 51 14.91 -4.63 -15.54
C SER A 51 14.68 -5.99 -14.86
N ARG A 52 14.31 -6.00 -13.57
CA ARG A 52 13.98 -7.24 -12.85
C ARG A 52 12.62 -7.82 -13.24
N LEU A 53 11.63 -6.97 -13.55
CA LEU A 53 10.32 -7.41 -14.06
C LEU A 53 10.47 -8.03 -15.46
N GLU A 54 11.25 -7.38 -16.33
CA GLU A 54 11.62 -7.90 -17.65
C GLU A 54 12.32 -9.29 -17.57
N SER A 55 13.21 -9.48 -16.60
CA SER A 55 13.82 -10.80 -16.33
C SER A 55 12.83 -11.82 -15.79
N LEU A 56 11.83 -11.39 -15.02
CA LEU A 56 10.80 -12.28 -14.47
C LEU A 56 9.86 -12.75 -15.57
N ASP A 57 9.44 -11.87 -16.47
CA ASP A 57 8.60 -12.21 -17.62
C ASP A 57 9.28 -13.24 -18.55
N LYS A 58 10.58 -13.04 -18.83
CA LYS A 58 11.41 -14.03 -19.53
C LYS A 58 11.47 -15.38 -18.83
N SER A 59 11.56 -15.39 -17.50
CA SER A 59 11.54 -16.64 -16.71
C SER A 59 10.17 -17.34 -16.77
N MET A 60 9.08 -16.57 -16.70
CA MET A 60 7.70 -17.09 -16.81
C MET A 60 7.43 -17.66 -18.21
N SER A 61 7.86 -16.96 -19.26
CA SER A 61 7.80 -17.43 -20.65
C SER A 61 8.57 -18.73 -20.85
N SER A 62 9.75 -18.88 -20.22
CA SER A 62 10.52 -20.12 -20.24
C SER A 62 9.78 -21.27 -19.52
N ILE A 63 9.22 -21.01 -18.33
CA ILE A 63 8.41 -21.98 -17.58
C ILE A 63 7.21 -22.45 -18.40
N LEU A 64 6.43 -21.53 -18.98
CA LEU A 64 5.30 -21.85 -19.87
C LEU A 64 5.74 -22.71 -21.06
N GLN A 65 6.87 -22.39 -21.68
CA GLN A 65 7.43 -23.20 -22.78
C GLN A 65 7.87 -24.60 -22.32
N THR A 66 8.39 -24.76 -21.10
CA THR A 66 8.70 -26.10 -20.55
C THR A 66 7.45 -26.92 -20.23
N LEU A 67 6.40 -26.30 -19.69
CA LEU A 67 5.11 -26.95 -19.42
C LEU A 67 4.47 -27.48 -20.72
N ALA A 68 4.39 -26.66 -21.76
CA ALA A 68 3.85 -27.05 -23.07
C ALA A 68 4.63 -28.21 -23.72
N ARG A 69 5.95 -28.29 -23.49
CA ARG A 69 6.79 -29.41 -23.94
C ARG A 69 6.55 -30.70 -23.15
N MET A 70 6.16 -30.63 -21.88
CA MET A 70 5.82 -31.81 -21.09
C MET A 70 4.45 -32.38 -21.48
N GLU A 71 3.46 -31.52 -21.70
CA GLU A 71 2.12 -31.91 -22.18
C GLU A 71 2.18 -32.66 -23.52
N THR A 72 2.96 -32.14 -24.48
CA THR A 72 3.14 -32.76 -25.81
C THR A 72 3.92 -34.08 -25.81
N ASN A 73 4.74 -34.34 -24.78
CA ASN A 73 5.43 -35.63 -24.62
C ASN A 73 4.52 -36.68 -23.97
N GLN A 74 3.69 -36.30 -22.99
CA GLN A 74 2.78 -37.20 -22.29
C GLN A 74 1.77 -37.91 -23.22
N TRP A 75 1.42 -37.29 -24.36
CA TRP A 75 0.54 -37.88 -25.37
C TRP A 75 1.20 -38.99 -26.19
N LYS A 76 2.53 -38.95 -26.39
CA LYS A 76 3.23 -39.91 -27.26
C LYS A 76 3.43 -41.27 -26.60
N ASP A 77 3.67 -41.33 -25.30
CA ASP A 77 3.87 -42.59 -24.58
C ASP A 77 2.59 -43.46 -24.53
N LYS A 78 1.40 -42.85 -24.55
CA LYS A 78 0.12 -43.59 -24.65
C LYS A 78 -0.16 -44.19 -26.04
N ALA A 79 0.57 -43.78 -27.08
CA ALA A 79 0.30 -44.20 -28.46
C ALA A 79 1.07 -45.47 -28.89
N GLN A 80 2.09 -45.92 -28.13
CA GLN A 80 2.95 -47.06 -28.50
C GLN A 80 3.03 -48.14 -27.40
N GLY A 81 1.87 -48.72 -27.05
CA GLY A 81 1.76 -49.79 -26.04
C GLY A 81 0.93 -51.00 -26.49
N LYS A 82 1.28 -51.67 -27.60
CA LYS A 82 0.65 -52.94 -28.03
C LYS A 82 1.47 -54.16 -27.62
N GLN A 83 1.18 -54.77 -26.46
CA GLN A 83 1.43 -56.21 -26.23
C GLN A 83 0.26 -56.85 -25.44
N LYS A 84 0.03 -58.15 -25.67
CA LYS A 84 -1.17 -58.90 -25.25
C LYS A 84 -0.91 -59.79 -24.02
N ALA A 85 -1.92 -59.94 -23.15
CA ALA A 85 -2.32 -61.22 -22.55
C ALA A 85 -3.74 -61.10 -21.93
N SER A 86 -4.47 -62.21 -21.78
CA SER A 86 -5.92 -62.25 -21.47
C SER A 86 -6.26 -63.00 -20.17
N SER A 87 -7.56 -62.99 -19.80
CA SER A 87 -8.22 -63.78 -18.71
C SER A 87 -8.09 -63.16 -17.30
N SER A 88 -9.09 -63.05 -16.40
CA SER A 88 -10.46 -63.61 -16.24
C SER A 88 -11.25 -62.80 -15.16
N SER A 89 -12.58 -62.86 -14.93
CA SER A 89 -13.76 -63.28 -15.71
C SER A 89 -15.11 -62.95 -14.99
N ILE A 90 -16.12 -62.47 -15.75
CA ILE A 90 -17.59 -62.38 -15.46
C ILE A 90 -18.11 -61.51 -14.25
N PRO A 91 -19.42 -61.14 -14.13
CA PRO A 91 -19.80 -59.72 -14.03
C PRO A 91 -20.82 -59.36 -12.91
N ASN A 92 -21.24 -58.08 -12.82
CA ASN A 92 -22.65 -57.75 -12.55
C ASN A 92 -23.03 -56.32 -12.96
N GLN A 93 -24.35 -56.07 -13.08
CA GLN A 93 -24.91 -54.94 -13.84
C GLN A 93 -25.39 -53.76 -12.98
N VAL A 94 -25.14 -52.55 -13.51
CA VAL A 94 -25.95 -51.31 -13.51
C VAL A 94 -26.95 -51.05 -12.37
N HIS A 95 -26.74 -49.95 -11.66
CA HIS A 95 -27.82 -49.00 -11.37
C HIS A 95 -27.32 -47.57 -11.60
N SER A 96 -28.00 -46.83 -12.48
CA SER A 96 -27.71 -45.43 -12.79
C SER A 96 -28.68 -44.53 -12.03
N ILE A 97 -28.17 -43.47 -11.39
CA ILE A 97 -28.85 -42.17 -11.30
C ILE A 97 -27.76 -41.10 -11.48
N ASP A 98 -28.00 -40.19 -12.41
CA ASP A 98 -27.14 -39.06 -12.73
C ASP A 98 -27.20 -37.97 -11.64
N ASP A 99 -26.10 -37.24 -11.43
CA ASP A 99 -26.16 -35.85 -11.00
C ASP A 99 -24.94 -35.08 -11.54
N ASP A 100 -25.22 -33.99 -12.27
CA ASP A 100 -24.21 -33.09 -12.86
C ASP A 100 -23.70 -32.12 -11.79
N SER A 101 -22.40 -32.09 -11.53
CA SER A 101 -21.69 -30.90 -11.02
C SER A 101 -20.17 -31.06 -11.05
N ASP A 102 -19.49 -30.09 -11.65
CA ASP A 102 -18.05 -30.00 -11.92
C ASP A 102 -17.09 -30.49 -10.80
N PRO A 103 -15.99 -31.17 -11.16
CA PRO A 103 -14.88 -31.39 -10.24
C PRO A 103 -14.21 -30.04 -9.90
N ILE A 104 -14.38 -29.59 -8.66
CA ILE A 104 -13.76 -28.37 -8.15
C ILE A 104 -12.23 -28.44 -8.33
N ASP A 105 -11.71 -27.55 -9.17
CA ASP A 105 -10.29 -27.39 -9.46
C ASP A 105 -9.51 -27.00 -8.18
N ASN A 106 -8.89 -27.99 -7.55
CA ASN A 106 -8.03 -27.82 -6.37
C ASN A 106 -6.66 -27.20 -6.75
N GLN A 107 -6.69 -26.02 -7.36
CA GLN A 107 -5.52 -25.24 -7.77
C GLN A 107 -4.90 -24.46 -6.60
N LEU A 108 -4.63 -25.16 -5.48
CA LEU A 108 -3.95 -24.62 -4.30
C LEU A 108 -2.43 -24.55 -4.52
N GLY A 109 -2.01 -23.59 -5.35
CA GLY A 109 -0.61 -23.27 -5.57
C GLY A 109 -0.44 -21.88 -6.18
N TYR A 110 0.04 -20.92 -5.38
CA TYR A 110 0.45 -19.55 -5.76
C TYR A 110 -0.60 -18.60 -6.38
N ARG A 111 -1.59 -19.08 -7.15
CA ARG A 111 -2.63 -18.24 -7.79
C ARG A 111 -3.53 -17.48 -6.80
N GLY A 112 -3.63 -17.98 -5.56
CA GLY A 112 -4.37 -17.30 -4.49
C GLY A 112 -3.77 -15.96 -4.07
N ILE A 113 -2.44 -15.82 -4.01
CA ILE A 113 -1.79 -14.61 -3.46
C ILE A 113 -1.97 -13.40 -4.38
N HIS A 114 -1.87 -13.61 -5.69
CA HIS A 114 -2.10 -12.58 -6.71
C HIS A 114 -3.54 -12.04 -6.65
N ASN A 115 -4.52 -12.95 -6.69
CA ASN A 115 -5.93 -12.61 -6.55
C ASN A 115 -6.24 -11.94 -5.21
N ILE A 116 -5.60 -12.35 -4.09
CA ILE A 116 -5.79 -11.70 -2.78
C ILE A 116 -5.30 -10.25 -2.79
N LEU A 117 -4.18 -9.92 -3.45
CA LEU A 117 -3.63 -8.57 -3.45
C LEU A 117 -4.43 -7.63 -4.39
N GLU A 118 -4.82 -8.11 -5.56
CA GLU A 118 -5.67 -7.36 -6.49
C GLU A 118 -7.09 -7.19 -5.95
N ASN A 119 -7.66 -8.24 -5.34
CA ASN A 119 -8.93 -8.15 -4.64
C ASN A 119 -8.82 -7.24 -3.41
N ARG A 120 -7.70 -7.21 -2.68
CA ARG A 120 -7.48 -6.22 -1.59
C ARG A 120 -7.54 -4.79 -2.12
N ASN A 121 -6.81 -4.47 -3.18
CA ASN A 121 -6.83 -3.14 -3.78
C ASN A 121 -8.22 -2.79 -4.36
N GLY A 122 -8.93 -3.78 -4.93
CA GLY A 122 -10.32 -3.64 -5.40
C GLY A 122 -11.36 -3.50 -4.27
N LEU A 123 -11.14 -4.14 -3.12
CA LEU A 123 -11.96 -4.01 -1.91
C LEU A 123 -11.72 -2.67 -1.22
N LEU A 124 -10.47 -2.20 -1.14
CA LEU A 124 -10.14 -0.89 -0.58
C LEU A 124 -10.77 0.25 -1.39
N LYS A 125 -10.85 0.12 -2.73
CA LYS A 125 -11.62 1.03 -3.59
C LYS A 125 -13.14 1.00 -3.35
N LYS A 126 -13.67 0.03 -2.60
CA LYS A 126 -15.10 -0.13 -2.26
C LYS A 126 -15.41 0.09 -0.78
N ILE A 127 -14.40 0.25 0.06
CA ILE A 127 -14.54 0.43 1.51
C ILE A 127 -13.98 1.81 1.84
N GLU A 128 -14.86 2.78 2.07
CA GLU A 128 -14.46 4.12 2.48
C GLU A 128 -14.05 4.14 3.97
N LEU A 129 -13.12 5.02 4.32
CA LEU A 129 -12.82 5.33 5.72
C LEU A 129 -14.03 6.08 6.31
N PRO A 130 -14.67 5.60 7.38
CA PRO A 130 -15.87 6.24 7.92
C PRO A 130 -15.56 7.64 8.46
N VAL A 131 -16.48 8.58 8.24
CA VAL A 131 -16.43 9.91 8.83
C VAL A 131 -16.64 9.85 10.35
N PHE A 132 -15.94 10.69 11.11
CA PHE A 132 -16.11 10.83 12.55
C PHE A 132 -16.66 12.20 12.95
N ASP A 133 -17.87 12.22 13.53
CA ASP A 133 -18.58 13.39 14.04
C ASP A 133 -18.49 13.56 15.57
N GLY A 134 -17.91 12.58 16.26
CA GLY A 134 -17.77 12.51 17.71
C GLY A 134 -18.69 11.48 18.38
N THR A 135 -19.62 10.87 17.64
CA THR A 135 -20.54 9.87 18.18
C THR A 135 -19.92 8.47 18.23
N ARG A 136 -20.22 7.71 19.29
CA ARG A 136 -19.81 6.30 19.46
C ARG A 136 -18.31 6.06 19.14
N PRO A 137 -17.36 6.72 19.84
CA PRO A 137 -15.93 6.70 19.50
C PRO A 137 -15.33 5.30 19.37
N TYR A 138 -15.72 4.34 20.22
CA TYR A 138 -15.28 2.95 20.13
C TYR A 138 -15.76 2.24 18.86
N GLY A 139 -16.99 2.52 18.42
CA GLY A 139 -17.56 1.97 17.19
C GLY A 139 -16.81 2.49 15.96
N TRP A 140 -16.56 3.80 15.91
CA TRP A 140 -15.77 4.41 14.85
C TRP A 140 -14.33 3.85 14.81
N ILE A 141 -13.62 3.78 15.96
CA ILE A 141 -12.28 3.17 16.04
C ILE A 141 -12.28 1.74 15.48
N THR A 142 -13.30 0.94 15.82
CA THR A 142 -13.40 -0.46 15.35
C THR A 142 -13.53 -0.56 13.82
N GLN A 143 -14.24 0.39 13.20
CA GLN A 143 -14.37 0.48 11.75
C GLN A 143 -13.08 1.00 11.09
N ALA A 144 -12.51 2.08 11.63
CA ALA A 144 -11.24 2.66 11.16
C ALA A 144 -10.09 1.64 11.24
N GLU A 145 -9.95 0.89 12.33
CA GLU A 145 -8.93 -0.16 12.44
C GLU A 145 -9.15 -1.33 11.48
N ARG A 146 -10.41 -1.64 11.11
CA ARG A 146 -10.69 -2.63 10.07
C ARG A 146 -10.22 -2.11 8.71
N PHE A 147 -10.53 -0.87 8.35
CA PHE A 147 -10.04 -0.22 7.14
C PHE A 147 -8.50 -0.21 7.11
N PHE A 148 -7.86 0.27 8.18
CA PHE A 148 -6.40 0.38 8.24
C PHE A 148 -5.68 -0.98 8.16
N ARG A 149 -6.26 -2.02 8.75
CA ARG A 149 -5.73 -3.40 8.66
C ARG A 149 -5.89 -4.02 7.26
N LEU A 150 -6.91 -3.63 6.50
CA LEU A 150 -7.09 -4.11 5.13
C LEU A 150 -6.08 -3.48 4.16
N GLY A 151 -5.77 -2.19 4.34
CA GLY A 151 -4.77 -1.48 3.53
C GLY A 151 -3.33 -1.57 4.02
N ASN A 152 -3.10 -2.27 5.16
CA ASN A 152 -1.78 -2.47 5.75
C ASN A 152 -1.01 -1.16 6.03
N TYR A 153 -1.75 -0.12 6.40
CA TYR A 153 -1.23 1.24 6.64
C TYR A 153 -0.31 1.29 7.87
N ASN A 154 0.75 2.11 7.79
CA ASN A 154 1.60 2.42 8.93
C ASN A 154 0.96 3.49 9.84
N ASP A 155 1.59 3.83 10.96
CA ASP A 155 0.99 4.77 11.94
C ASP A 155 0.97 6.24 11.49
N ALA A 156 1.87 6.67 10.60
CA ALA A 156 1.81 7.98 9.97
C ALA A 156 0.66 8.04 8.95
N ASP A 157 0.57 7.07 8.02
CA ASP A 157 -0.51 7.03 7.03
C ASP A 157 -1.90 7.04 7.68
N LYS A 158 -2.06 6.36 8.84
CA LYS A 158 -3.30 6.35 9.63
C LYS A 158 -3.69 7.72 10.15
N LEU A 159 -2.72 8.52 10.60
CA LEU A 159 -2.96 9.86 11.13
C LEU A 159 -3.34 10.81 9.98
N ASP A 160 -2.64 10.74 8.85
CA ASP A 160 -2.95 11.51 7.64
C ASP A 160 -4.36 11.19 7.12
N LEU A 161 -4.68 9.92 6.91
CA LEU A 161 -6.01 9.47 6.46
C LEU A 161 -7.12 9.77 7.47
N MET A 162 -6.84 9.63 8.77
CA MET A 162 -7.82 9.99 9.80
C MET A 162 -8.13 11.49 9.77
N SER A 163 -7.13 12.36 9.56
CA SER A 163 -7.31 13.81 9.59
C SER A 163 -8.40 14.31 8.64
N VAL A 164 -8.49 13.73 7.42
CA VAL A 164 -9.50 14.06 6.41
C VAL A 164 -10.87 13.42 6.67
N SER A 165 -10.98 12.47 7.60
CA SER A 165 -12.23 11.82 7.99
C SER A 165 -12.94 12.51 9.17
N LEU A 166 -12.31 13.48 9.82
CA LEU A 166 -12.89 14.18 10.97
C LEU A 166 -13.83 15.30 10.53
N GLN A 167 -14.97 15.44 11.20
CA GLN A 167 -15.93 16.51 10.93
C GLN A 167 -16.43 17.21 12.21
N GLY A 168 -16.98 18.41 12.02
CA GLY A 168 -17.70 19.16 13.05
C GLY A 168 -16.89 19.38 14.34
N PRO A 169 -17.45 19.07 15.53
CA PRO A 169 -16.78 19.27 16.81
C PRO A 169 -15.46 18.51 16.97
N VAL A 170 -15.26 17.39 16.25
CA VAL A 170 -14.03 16.60 16.34
C VAL A 170 -12.89 17.26 15.59
N LEU A 171 -13.14 17.74 14.37
CA LEU A 171 -12.13 18.46 13.59
C LEU A 171 -11.63 19.70 14.34
N ASN A 172 -12.55 20.46 14.94
CA ASN A 172 -12.22 21.62 15.80
C ASN A 172 -11.45 21.24 17.08
N TRP A 173 -11.60 20.01 17.59
CA TRP A 173 -10.78 19.51 18.69
C TRP A 173 -9.39 19.08 18.19
N TYR A 174 -9.34 18.34 17.07
CA TYR A 174 -8.12 17.82 16.46
C TYR A 174 -7.12 18.94 16.15
N ASN A 175 -7.56 19.99 15.44
CA ASN A 175 -6.69 21.13 15.09
C ASN A 175 -6.01 21.73 16.33
N ARG A 176 -6.76 21.94 17.43
CA ARG A 176 -6.25 22.46 18.71
C ARG A 176 -5.37 21.48 19.49
N GLU A 177 -5.41 20.19 19.19
CA GLU A 177 -4.46 19.22 19.76
C GLU A 177 -3.14 19.26 19.01
N ILE A 178 -3.17 19.33 17.67
CA ILE A 178 -1.98 19.42 16.82
C ILE A 178 -1.20 20.71 17.13
N GLU A 179 -1.91 21.85 17.21
CA GLU A 179 -1.36 23.17 17.59
C GLU A 179 -0.57 23.14 18.92
N LYS A 180 -0.91 22.22 19.83
CA LYS A 180 -0.22 22.07 21.12
C LYS A 180 0.89 21.04 21.08
N ALA A 181 0.62 19.87 20.50
CA ALA A 181 1.54 18.75 20.39
C ALA A 181 1.00 17.69 19.42
N GLU A 182 1.68 17.54 18.29
CA GLU A 182 1.41 16.53 17.26
C GLU A 182 1.30 15.11 17.81
N PHE A 183 0.49 14.29 17.13
CA PHE A 183 0.30 12.89 17.48
C PHE A 183 1.48 12.05 16.99
N GLN A 184 2.21 11.44 17.93
CA GLN A 184 3.40 10.64 17.66
C GLN A 184 3.09 9.24 17.08
N ASN A 185 1.85 8.76 17.23
CA ASN A 185 1.38 7.47 16.74
C ASN A 185 -0.15 7.33 16.88
N TRP A 186 -0.70 6.32 16.21
CA TRP A 186 -2.14 6.02 16.21
C TRP A 186 -2.68 5.69 17.60
N SER A 187 -1.86 5.06 18.45
CA SER A 187 -2.24 4.72 19.83
C SER A 187 -2.45 5.96 20.69
N GLN A 188 -1.60 6.98 20.56
CA GLN A 188 -1.73 8.26 21.26
C GLN A 188 -3.00 9.00 20.83
N PHE A 189 -3.27 9.07 19.52
CA PHE A 189 -4.50 9.69 19.00
C PHE A 189 -5.75 9.03 19.61
N LYS A 190 -5.88 7.69 19.49
CA LYS A 190 -7.01 6.95 20.07
C LYS A 190 -7.21 7.25 21.55
N LYS A 191 -6.14 7.30 22.34
CA LYS A 191 -6.21 7.60 23.78
C LYS A 191 -6.81 8.98 24.06
N ARG A 192 -6.31 10.04 23.40
CA ARG A 192 -6.84 11.41 23.59
C ARG A 192 -8.27 11.54 23.05
N MET A 193 -8.55 10.92 21.90
CA MET A 193 -9.87 10.91 21.26
C MET A 193 -10.93 10.23 22.15
N ILE A 194 -10.62 9.05 22.70
CA ILE A 194 -11.48 8.36 23.68
C ILE A 194 -11.68 9.26 24.90
N ALA A 195 -10.61 9.75 25.52
CA ALA A 195 -10.72 10.60 26.72
C ALA A 195 -11.59 11.87 26.50
N ARG A 196 -11.66 12.38 25.27
CA ARG A 196 -12.48 13.54 24.90
C ARG A 196 -13.94 13.20 24.58
N PHE A 197 -14.21 12.08 23.93
CA PHE A 197 -15.53 11.77 23.34
C PHE A 197 -16.25 10.56 23.96
N SER A 198 -15.64 9.81 24.89
CA SER A 198 -16.30 8.64 25.54
C SER A 198 -17.27 8.98 26.66
N GLN A 199 -17.39 10.26 27.03
CA GLN A 199 -18.23 10.75 28.13
C GLN A 199 -19.54 11.41 27.64
N LYS A 200 -19.98 11.10 26.42
CA LYS A 200 -21.08 11.79 25.73
C LYS A 200 -22.09 10.81 25.13
#